data_AF-A0A7R8VSP0-F1
#
_entry.id   AF-A0A7R8VSP0-F1
#
_cell.length_a   1.000
_cell.length_b   1.000
_cell.length_c   1.000
_cell.angle_alpha   90.00
_cell.angle_beta   90.00
_cell.angle_gamma   90.00
#
_symmetry.space_group_name_H-M   'P 1'
#
loop_
_entity.id
_entity.type
_entity.pdbx_description
1 polymer ?
#
loop_
_entity_poly.entity_id
_entity_poly.type
_entity_poly.pdbx_seq_one_letter_code
_entity_poly.pdbx_strand_id
1 'polypeptide(L)'
;MMVKCPDKLNLATSLGDVMVAISKKAVLRLEPSMKRTLCKGCRSLLIPGITATVRLRKKPAGCVVWSCLRCQTVKRFLTNRGHQIWAEKPEAIVQVLTCEQEATDKIKINATTVVKTPPVTTTVVETSVDPSEYTKQSNPSTNSTT
;
A
#
# COMPACT_ATOMS: atom_id res chain seq x y z
N MET A 1 -0.77 24.31 -13.82
CA MET A 1 -1.27 24.64 -12.47
C MET A 1 -0.23 24.23 -11.43
N MET A 2 0.35 25.18 -10.71
CA MET A 2 1.17 24.90 -9.51
C MET A 2 0.22 24.54 -8.38
N VAL A 3 0.24 23.27 -7.97
CA VAL A 3 -0.49 22.83 -6.77
C VAL A 3 0.25 23.42 -5.57
N LYS A 4 -0.38 24.39 -4.88
CA LYS A 4 0.15 24.94 -3.63
C LYS A 4 0.02 23.88 -2.55
N CYS A 5 1.10 23.68 -1.81
CA CYS A 5 1.12 22.84 -0.63
C CYS A 5 0.51 23.61 0.55
N PRO A 6 -0.25 22.98 1.47
CA PRO A 6 -0.88 23.67 2.59
C PRO A 6 0.11 24.30 3.58
N ASP A 7 -0.29 25.41 4.20
CA ASP A 7 0.57 26.28 5.03
C ASP A 7 1.09 25.58 6.30
N LYS A 8 0.31 24.69 6.92
CA LYS A 8 0.65 24.00 8.17
C LYS A 8 1.48 22.72 8.01
N LEU A 9 2.37 22.66 7.02
CA LEU A 9 3.14 21.45 6.74
C LEU A 9 4.36 21.24 7.67
N ASN A 10 4.73 22.24 8.47
CA ASN A 10 5.85 22.14 9.43
C ASN A 10 5.56 21.16 10.58
N LEU A 11 4.34 21.19 11.12
CA LEU A 11 3.92 20.25 12.17
C LEU A 11 3.88 18.81 11.65
N ALA A 12 3.33 18.60 10.46
CA ALA A 12 3.28 17.26 9.87
C ALA A 12 4.70 16.70 9.58
N THR A 13 5.67 17.58 9.30
CA THR A 13 7.08 17.19 9.12
C THR A 13 7.70 16.77 10.45
N SER A 14 7.53 17.56 11.52
CA SER A 14 8.10 17.23 12.83
C SER A 14 7.54 15.93 13.40
N LEU A 15 6.25 15.65 13.22
CA LEU A 15 5.65 14.36 13.59
C LEU A 15 6.25 13.19 12.80
N GLY A 16 6.49 13.39 11.51
CA GLY A 16 7.19 12.39 10.67
C GLY A 16 8.62 12.12 11.13
N ASP A 17 9.33 13.16 11.55
CA ASP A 17 10.68 13.04 12.11
C ASP A 17 10.68 12.27 13.43
N VAL A 18 9.75 12.60 14.33
CA VAL A 18 9.57 11.89 15.61
C VAL A 18 9.28 10.40 15.38
N MET A 19 8.38 10.06 14.47
CA MET A 19 8.07 8.65 14.16
C MET A 19 9.32 7.89 13.68
N VAL A 20 10.12 8.49 12.78
CA VAL A 20 11.35 7.87 12.28
C VAL A 20 12.42 7.79 13.38
N ALA A 21 12.52 8.80 14.24
CA ALA A 21 13.44 8.83 15.37
C ALA A 21 13.12 7.73 16.39
N ILE A 22 11.84 7.59 16.77
CA ILE A 22 11.36 6.52 17.65
C ILE A 22 11.66 5.16 17.02
N SER A 23 11.37 4.98 15.73
CA SER A 23 11.65 3.72 15.02
C SER A 23 13.13 3.35 15.06
N LYS A 24 14.03 4.33 14.87
CA LYS A 24 15.48 4.11 14.96
C LYS A 24 15.92 3.80 16.39
N LYS A 25 15.39 4.53 17.37
CA LYS A 25 15.73 4.35 18.79
C LYS A 25 15.27 3.00 19.32
N ALA A 26 14.08 2.56 18.91
CA ALA A 26 13.50 1.27 19.26
C ALA A 26 13.97 0.11 18.35
N VAL A 27 14.79 0.38 17.34
CA VAL A 27 15.27 -0.61 16.34
C VAL A 27 14.12 -1.34 15.65
N LEU A 28 13.00 -0.63 15.43
CA LEU A 28 11.82 -1.17 14.78
C LEU A 28 11.83 -0.91 13.27
N ARG A 29 11.43 -1.92 12.50
CA ARG A 29 11.22 -1.77 11.06
C ARG A 29 9.81 -1.25 10.81
N LEU A 30 9.70 -0.02 10.32
CA LEU A 30 8.41 0.50 9.86
C LEU A 30 7.84 -0.37 8.73
N GLU A 31 6.54 -0.59 8.77
CA GLU A 31 5.79 -1.36 7.79
C GLU A 31 5.82 -0.65 6.41
N PRO A 32 5.88 -1.39 5.28
CA PRO A 32 5.99 -0.81 3.95
C PRO A 32 4.90 0.19 3.57
N SER A 33 3.62 -0.03 3.91
CA SER A 33 2.52 0.93 3.69
C SER A 33 2.78 2.26 4.41
N MET A 34 3.23 2.24 5.68
CA MET A 34 3.60 3.46 6.40
C MET A 34 4.81 4.16 5.76
N LYS A 35 5.81 3.39 5.33
CA LYS A 35 6.96 3.96 4.59
C LYS A 35 6.55 4.57 3.26
N ARG A 36 5.52 4.06 2.58
CA ARG A 36 5.03 4.60 1.30
C ARG A 36 4.40 5.98 1.47
N THR A 37 3.63 6.20 2.55
CA THR A 37 2.94 7.47 2.83
C THR A 37 3.86 8.58 3.32
N LEU A 38 5.09 8.30 3.77
CA LEU A 38 6.03 9.33 4.21
C LEU A 38 6.92 9.86 3.09
N CYS A 39 7.29 11.13 3.11
CA CYS A 39 8.35 11.64 2.24
C CYS A 39 9.73 11.08 2.65
N LYS A 40 10.64 10.83 1.70
CA LYS A 40 12.01 10.38 2.01
C LYS A 40 12.94 11.54 2.41
N GLY A 41 12.67 12.76 1.93
CA GLY A 41 13.40 13.98 2.26
C GLY A 41 12.85 14.61 3.54
N CYS A 42 11.81 15.43 3.38
CA CYS A 42 11.21 16.20 4.48
C CYS A 42 10.30 15.43 5.44
N ARG A 43 10.24 14.08 5.37
CA ARG A 43 9.43 13.20 6.26
C ARG A 43 7.93 13.50 6.43
N SER A 44 7.38 14.50 5.74
CA SER A 44 5.95 14.82 5.76
C SER A 44 5.09 13.73 5.14
N LEU A 45 3.82 13.66 5.56
CA LEU A 45 2.82 12.79 4.96
C LEU A 45 2.52 13.20 3.51
N LEU A 46 2.56 12.23 2.61
CA LEU A 46 2.24 12.32 1.20
C LEU A 46 0.76 11.95 1.02
N ILE A 47 -0.09 12.96 0.90
CA ILE A 47 -1.51 12.83 0.62
C ILE A 47 -1.69 13.21 -0.86
N PRO A 48 -2.19 12.29 -1.71
CA PRO A 48 -2.40 12.56 -3.12
C PRO A 48 -3.37 13.74 -3.29
N GLY A 49 -3.01 14.71 -4.14
CA GLY A 49 -3.82 15.88 -4.45
C GLY A 49 -3.60 17.09 -3.54
N ILE A 50 -3.02 16.90 -2.34
CA ILE A 50 -2.79 17.99 -1.37
C ILE A 50 -1.29 18.26 -1.17
N THR A 51 -0.54 17.27 -0.69
CA THR A 51 0.89 17.41 -0.38
C THR A 51 1.79 16.67 -1.37
N ALA A 52 1.21 15.75 -2.16
CA ALA A 52 1.90 14.98 -3.16
C ALA A 52 1.12 14.92 -4.47
N THR A 53 1.84 14.91 -5.59
CA THR A 53 1.29 14.56 -6.90
C THR A 53 1.62 13.12 -7.22
N VAL A 54 0.60 12.34 -7.57
CA VAL A 54 0.76 10.94 -7.98
C VAL A 54 0.50 10.84 -9.48
N ARG A 55 1.41 10.21 -10.21
CA ARG A 55 1.29 10.00 -11.66
C ARG A 55 1.63 8.57 -12.02
N LEU A 56 0.84 7.97 -12.91
CA LEU A 56 1.16 6.69 -13.52
C LEU A 56 2.04 6.92 -14.75
N ARG A 57 3.18 6.25 -14.81
CA ARG A 57 4.10 6.26 -15.96
C ARG A 57 4.21 4.84 -16.51
N LYS A 58 4.08 4.67 -17.83
CA LYS A 58 4.06 3.35 -18.47
C LYS A 58 5.43 2.84 -18.94
N LYS A 59 6.39 3.72 -19.24
CA LYS A 59 7.71 3.37 -19.82
C LYS A 59 8.84 3.81 -18.87
N PRO A 60 9.96 3.05 -18.73
CA PRO A 60 10.28 1.76 -19.34
C PRO A 60 9.57 0.54 -18.70
N ALA A 61 9.19 0.63 -17.42
CA ALA A 61 8.30 -0.30 -16.74
C ALA A 61 7.17 0.50 -16.08
N GLY A 62 5.97 -0.09 -16.00
CA GLY A 62 4.81 0.55 -15.36
C GLY A 62 5.15 0.94 -13.92
N CYS A 63 5.06 2.22 -13.58
CA CYS A 63 5.35 2.70 -12.24
C CYS A 63 4.42 3.83 -11.79
N VAL A 64 4.12 3.83 -10.50
CA VAL A 64 3.46 4.91 -9.78
C VAL A 64 4.53 5.84 -9.25
N VAL A 65 4.53 7.07 -9.73
CA VAL A 65 5.49 8.11 -9.35
C VAL A 65 4.80 9.07 -8.39
N TRP A 66 5.31 9.13 -7.17
CA TRP A 66 4.89 10.05 -6.12
C TRP A 66 5.90 11.18 -6.05
N SER A 67 5.44 12.42 -6.21
CA SER A 67 6.26 13.62 -6.10
C SER A 67 5.78 14.49 -4.96
N CYS A 68 6.64 14.77 -3.99
CA CYS A 68 6.32 15.70 -2.92
C CYS A 68 6.27 17.14 -3.46
N LEU A 69 5.26 17.92 -3.07
CA LEU A 69 5.14 19.32 -3.49
C LEU A 69 6.05 20.27 -2.69
N ARG A 70 6.45 19.89 -1.47
CA ARG A 70 7.35 20.67 -0.60
C ARG A 70 8.82 20.60 -1.02
N CYS A 71 9.39 19.40 -1.09
CA CYS A 71 10.83 19.19 -1.32
C CYS A 71 11.15 18.55 -2.69
N GLN A 72 10.15 18.46 -3.58
CA GLN A 72 10.23 17.85 -4.92
C GLN A 72 10.80 16.42 -4.97
N THR A 73 10.87 15.76 -3.82
CA THR A 73 11.47 14.45 -3.75
C THR A 73 10.52 13.40 -4.33
N VAL A 74 11.07 12.55 -5.19
CA VAL A 74 10.32 11.55 -5.94
C VAL A 74 10.49 10.15 -5.35
N LYS A 75 9.38 9.42 -5.23
CA LYS A 75 9.32 7.98 -4.98
C LYS A 75 8.70 7.28 -6.18
N ARG A 76 9.22 6.10 -6.52
CA ARG A 76 8.74 5.30 -7.65
C ARG A 76 8.40 3.91 -7.13
N PHE A 77 7.19 3.45 -7.43
CA PHE A 77 6.73 2.11 -7.10
C PHE A 77 6.38 1.40 -8.40
N LEU A 78 6.94 0.21 -8.62
CA LEU A 78 6.64 -0.58 -9.82
C LEU A 78 5.22 -1.16 -9.72
N THR A 79 4.52 -1.19 -10.84
CA THR A 79 3.16 -1.75 -10.98
C THR A 79 3.25 -3.10 -11.69
N ASN A 80 4.08 -3.99 -11.16
CA ASN A 80 4.20 -5.36 -11.68
C ASN A 80 3.00 -6.19 -11.23
N ARG A 81 2.29 -6.80 -12.17
CA ARG A 81 1.18 -7.73 -11.86
C ARG A 81 1.78 -8.98 -11.19
N GLY A 82 1.21 -9.40 -10.06
CA GLY A 82 1.68 -10.56 -9.30
C GLY A 82 2.84 -10.30 -8.34
N HIS A 83 3.30 -9.05 -8.18
CA HIS A 83 4.31 -8.72 -7.17
C HIS A 83 3.65 -8.47 -5.80
N GLN A 84 4.01 -9.27 -4.81
CA GLN A 84 3.59 -9.11 -3.41
C GLN A 84 4.82 -8.85 -2.53
N ILE A 85 4.70 -7.96 -1.55
CA ILE A 85 5.76 -7.74 -0.56
C ILE A 85 5.79 -8.90 0.44
N TRP A 86 6.94 -9.17 1.04
CA TRP A 86 7.09 -10.25 2.04
C TRP A 86 6.04 -10.16 3.17
N ALA A 87 5.76 -8.95 3.66
CA ALA A 87 4.81 -8.73 4.75
C ALA A 87 3.35 -9.07 4.41
N GLU A 88 2.98 -9.14 3.13
CA GLU A 88 1.63 -9.49 2.68
C GLU A 88 1.47 -11.01 2.46
N LYS A 89 2.57 -11.77 2.40
CA LYS A 89 2.50 -13.22 2.20
C LYS A 89 1.98 -13.91 3.47
N PRO A 90 1.11 -14.92 3.35
CA PRO A 90 0.59 -15.65 4.52
C PRO A 90 1.70 -16.34 5.31
N GLU A 91 2.76 -16.80 4.63
CA GLU A 91 3.96 -17.40 5.23
C GLU A 91 4.71 -16.47 6.21
N ALA A 92 4.57 -15.15 6.03
CA ALA A 92 5.23 -14.17 6.87
C ALA A 92 4.45 -13.85 8.15
N ILE A 93 3.17 -14.24 8.22
CA ILE A 93 2.29 -13.97 9.36
C ILE A 93 2.56 -15.01 10.44
N VAL A 94 3.08 -14.57 11.59
CA VAL A 94 3.33 -15.44 12.74
C VAL A 94 2.08 -15.63 13.59
N GLN A 95 1.29 -14.57 13.75
CA GLN A 95 0.11 -14.56 14.60
C GLN A 95 -0.89 -13.53 14.08
N VAL A 96 -2.16 -13.93 14.03
CA VAL A 96 -3.27 -13.03 13.77
C VAL A 96 -3.95 -12.75 15.10
N LEU A 97 -3.98 -11.48 15.50
CA LEU A 97 -4.69 -11.03 16.69
C LEU A 97 -6.04 -10.49 16.26
N THR A 98 -7.10 -11.18 16.63
CA THR A 98 -8.47 -10.67 16.51
C THR A 98 -8.74 -9.80 17.73
N CYS A 99 -9.02 -8.53 17.50
CA CYS A 99 -9.50 -7.65 18.57
C CYS A 99 -11.00 -7.49 18.38
N GLU A 100 -11.78 -8.16 19.21
CA GLU A 100 -13.22 -7.92 19.29
C GLU A 100 -13.42 -6.66 20.13
N GLN A 101 -13.89 -5.59 19.48
CA GLN A 101 -14.26 -4.35 20.17
C GLN A 101 -15.72 -4.45 20.63
N GLU A 102 -15.95 -4.76 21.90
CA GLU A 102 -17.23 -4.46 22.56
C GLU A 102 -17.26 -2.96 22.88
N ALA A 103 -18.39 -2.28 22.68
CA ALA A 103 -18.58 -0.82 22.75
C ALA A 103 -18.32 -0.16 24.14
N THR A 104 -17.76 -0.90 25.09
CA THR A 104 -17.28 -0.39 26.39
C THR A 104 -15.79 -0.70 26.49
N ASP A 105 -14.98 0.32 26.76
CA ASP A 105 -13.49 0.35 26.79
C ASP A 105 -12.79 -0.81 27.52
N LYS A 106 -12.90 -2.03 26.98
CA LYS A 106 -12.19 -3.23 27.41
C LYS A 106 -11.76 -3.97 26.15
N ILE A 107 -10.54 -3.71 25.72
CA ILE A 107 -9.90 -4.45 24.62
C ILE A 107 -9.60 -5.86 25.14
N LYS A 108 -10.42 -6.85 24.78
CA LYS A 108 -10.13 -8.27 24.98
C LYS A 108 -9.26 -8.73 23.81
N ILE A 109 -7.99 -8.97 24.07
CA ILE A 109 -7.07 -9.50 23.06
C ILE A 109 -7.18 -11.03 23.13
N ASN A 110 -7.82 -11.67 22.16
CA ASN A 110 -7.73 -13.12 22.02
C ASN A 110 -6.63 -13.46 21.00
N ALA A 111 -5.67 -14.26 21.45
CA ALA A 111 -4.45 -14.56 20.71
C ALA A 111 -4.60 -15.93 20.04
N THR A 112 -4.95 -15.95 18.75
CA THR A 112 -4.93 -17.20 17.97
C THR A 112 -3.54 -17.38 17.36
N THR A 113 -2.73 -18.22 17.99
CA THR A 113 -1.39 -18.58 17.50
C THR A 113 -1.51 -19.56 16.35
N VAL A 114 -1.23 -19.13 15.13
CA VAL A 114 -1.01 -20.07 14.01
C VAL A 114 0.39 -20.62 14.15
N VAL A 115 0.52 -21.78 14.80
CA VAL A 115 1.79 -22.50 14.90
C VAL A 115 2.20 -22.95 13.50
N LYS A 116 3.45 -22.68 13.13
CA LYS A 116 4.06 -23.19 11.89
C LYS A 116 4.00 -24.71 11.85
N THR A 117 3.22 -25.26 10.94
CA THR A 117 3.59 -26.42 10.13
C THR A 117 2.72 -26.44 8.86
N PRO A 118 3.29 -26.73 7.69
CA PRO A 118 2.49 -26.81 6.46
C PRO A 118 1.61 -28.06 6.51
N PRO A 119 0.33 -27.94 6.16
CA PRO A 119 -0.16 -28.80 5.09
C PRO A 119 -1.16 -28.10 4.15
N VAL A 120 -0.96 -28.39 2.86
CA VAL A 120 -1.98 -28.87 1.91
C VAL A 120 -3.26 -28.04 1.73
N THR A 121 -3.39 -27.56 0.48
CA THR A 121 -4.62 -27.42 -0.33
C THR A 121 -5.91 -27.14 0.45
N THR A 122 -6.30 -25.86 0.51
CA THR A 122 -7.72 -25.52 0.67
C THR A 122 -8.30 -25.24 -0.71
N THR A 123 -8.99 -26.25 -1.24
CA THR A 123 -10.12 -26.07 -2.14
C THR A 123 -11.09 -25.07 -1.52
N VAL A 124 -11.23 -23.90 -2.14
CA VAL A 124 -12.35 -23.00 -1.86
C VAL A 124 -13.52 -23.44 -2.74
N VAL A 125 -14.42 -24.19 -2.12
CA VAL A 125 -15.86 -24.23 -2.44
C VAL A 125 -16.45 -23.15 -1.51
N GLU A 126 -17.28 -22.20 -1.91
CA GLU A 126 -18.36 -22.20 -2.90
C GLU A 126 -18.76 -20.73 -3.22
N THR A 127 -19.30 -20.53 -4.43
CA THR A 127 -20.43 -19.62 -4.83
C THR A 127 -20.57 -18.22 -4.20
N SER A 128 -20.99 -17.16 -4.88
CA SER A 128 -21.42 -16.89 -6.25
C SER A 128 -21.66 -15.38 -6.32
N VAL A 129 -20.95 -14.64 -7.17
CA VAL A 129 -21.46 -13.40 -7.78
C VAL A 129 -20.88 -13.33 -9.18
N ASP A 130 -21.76 -13.38 -10.18
CA ASP A 130 -21.46 -13.48 -11.61
C ASP A 130 -20.56 -12.34 -12.15
N PRO A 131 -19.42 -12.64 -12.78
CA PRO A 131 -18.67 -11.68 -13.59
C PRO A 131 -19.14 -11.77 -15.05
N SER A 132 -20.41 -11.44 -15.30
CA SER A 132 -20.93 -11.24 -16.66
C SER A 132 -21.14 -9.77 -17.02
N GLU A 133 -20.41 -8.85 -16.40
CA GLU A 133 -20.27 -7.51 -16.96
C GLU A 133 -18.82 -7.05 -16.81
N TYR A 134 -18.29 -6.49 -17.91
CA TYR A 134 -16.97 -5.86 -18.00
C TYR A 134 -15.77 -6.75 -18.42
N THR A 135 -15.87 -7.42 -19.57
CA THR A 135 -14.88 -7.30 -20.68
C THR A 135 -15.44 -7.89 -22.00
N LYS A 136 -15.82 -7.01 -22.92
CA LYS A 136 -15.80 -7.18 -24.39
C LYS A 136 -15.39 -5.79 -24.92
N GLN A 137 -14.40 -5.55 -25.76
CA GLN A 137 -13.58 -6.41 -26.60
C GLN A 137 -12.12 -5.94 -26.59
N SER A 138 -11.20 -6.89 -26.74
CA SER A 138 -9.99 -6.69 -27.54
C SER A 138 -10.34 -7.01 -28.99
N ASN A 139 -9.93 -6.13 -29.91
CA ASN A 139 -9.89 -6.42 -31.35
C ASN A 139 -8.83 -7.48 -31.64
N PRO A 140 -9.01 -8.26 -32.71
CA PRO A 140 -7.98 -8.23 -33.76
C PRO A 140 -8.54 -8.24 -35.19
N SER A 141 -7.78 -7.58 -36.07
CA SER A 141 -7.82 -7.65 -37.52
C SER A 141 -7.69 -9.08 -38.06
N THR A 142 -8.49 -9.41 -39.08
CA THR A 142 -8.18 -10.47 -40.07
C THR A 142 -8.48 -9.95 -41.48
N ASN A 143 -7.53 -10.23 -42.37
CA ASN A 143 -7.53 -9.91 -43.79
C ASN A 143 -8.50 -10.82 -44.58
N SER A 144 -9.07 -10.33 -45.69
CA SER A 144 -9.02 -10.98 -47.03
C SER A 144 -10.10 -10.42 -47.99
N THR A 145 -9.65 -10.05 -49.19
CA THR A 145 -10.21 -10.35 -50.52
C THR A 145 -11.70 -10.07 -50.80
N THR A 146 -11.96 -9.06 -51.62
CA THR A 146 -12.53 -9.19 -52.99
C THR A 146 -12.16 -7.93 -53.76
#